data_AF-A0A954SK90-F1
#
_entry.id   AF-A0A954SK90-F1
#
_cell.length_a   1.000
_cell.length_b   1.000
_cell.length_c   1.000
_cell.angle_alpha   90.00
_cell.angle_beta   90.00
_cell.angle_gamma   90.00
#
_symmetry.space_group_name_H-M   'P 1'
#
loop_
_entity.id
_entity.type
_entity.pdbx_description
1 polymer ?
#
loop_
_entity_poly.entity_id
_entity_poly.type
_entity_poly.pdbx_seq_one_letter_code
_entity_poly.pdbx_strand_id
1 'polypeptide(L)'
;MSRSYPLFVKRDLDGFFGLFIDNLVQLLLIVNLCALCGMVGDEGSRFLTHHILPGAAVSILIGNLFYAWQAHRLAKRLNRSDITALPYGINTPSLLIYIFFVMLPVYLETKSPAAAWKMGLLACFGSGIIEFVGSFVAEKLRKSTPRAALLSTLAGIAIGFISMSFVFQIYVHPLAAMLPLAVILITYFARVPFPLGIPGGFVAVLLGTLCAWILPLILPESLAGKPMSTEAVQAAWNGRGFAWPHWAGGELFEILRQPTLWWKYLSVIIPMGLFNVIGSLQNIESAEAAGDHFDTRSSLA
;
A
#
# COMPACT_ATOMS: atom_id res chain seq x y z
N MET A 1 -29.09 14.52 22.52
CA MET A 1 -27.75 14.43 23.13
C MET A 1 -26.73 14.30 22.01
N SER A 2 -25.77 15.23 21.91
CA SER A 2 -24.64 15.06 21.01
C SER A 2 -23.85 13.85 21.48
N ARG A 3 -23.77 12.79 20.66
CA ARG A 3 -22.90 11.65 20.98
C ARG A 3 -21.47 12.13 20.75
N SER A 4 -20.65 12.09 21.79
CA SER A 4 -19.21 12.34 21.66
C SER A 4 -18.63 11.26 20.74
N TYR A 5 -17.98 11.68 19.66
CA TYR A 5 -17.25 10.76 18.78
C TYR A 5 -15.97 10.32 19.51
N PRO A 6 -15.83 9.02 19.84
CA PRO A 6 -14.68 8.54 20.60
C PRO A 6 -13.40 8.63 19.77
N LEU A 7 -12.28 8.95 20.42
CA LEU A 7 -10.96 8.95 19.78
C LEU A 7 -10.49 7.53 19.44
N PHE A 8 -10.99 6.53 20.15
CA PHE A 8 -10.61 5.13 19.98
C PHE A 8 -11.73 4.21 20.48
N VAL A 9 -12.02 3.17 19.71
CA VAL A 9 -12.88 2.05 20.10
C VAL A 9 -12.14 0.73 19.88
N LYS A 10 -12.53 -0.33 20.59
CA LYS A 10 -11.87 -1.65 20.50
C LYS A 10 -11.79 -2.19 19.06
N ARG A 11 -12.76 -1.85 18.21
CA ARG A 11 -12.82 -2.30 16.80
C ARG A 11 -11.78 -1.60 15.92
N ASP A 12 -11.22 -0.47 16.34
CA ASP A 12 -10.16 0.23 15.61
C ASP A 12 -8.87 -0.59 15.57
N LEU A 13 -8.66 -1.52 16.53
CA LEU A 13 -7.56 -2.47 16.47
C LEU A 13 -7.64 -3.38 15.25
N ASP A 14 -8.85 -3.84 14.90
CA ASP A 14 -9.03 -4.69 13.72
C ASP A 14 -8.77 -3.91 12.43
N GLY A 15 -9.29 -2.68 12.34
CA GLY A 15 -8.99 -1.76 11.23
C GLY A 15 -7.50 -1.42 11.13
N PHE A 16 -6.83 -1.16 12.26
CA PHE A 16 -5.39 -0.91 12.33
C PHE A 16 -4.59 -2.09 11.81
N PHE A 17 -4.86 -3.32 12.28
CA PHE A 17 -4.10 -4.48 11.81
C PHE A 17 -4.40 -4.82 10.35
N GLY A 18 -5.62 -4.59 9.87
CA GLY A 18 -5.95 -4.69 8.46
C GLY A 18 -5.09 -3.75 7.61
N LEU A 19 -5.07 -2.46 7.96
CA LEU A 19 -4.27 -1.45 7.24
C LEU A 19 -2.76 -1.62 7.42
N PHE A 20 -2.32 -2.07 8.60
CA PHE A 20 -0.92 -2.34 8.91
C PHE A 20 -0.38 -3.48 8.04
N ILE A 21 -1.11 -4.60 7.96
CA ILE A 21 -0.70 -5.75 7.15
C ILE A 21 -0.68 -5.37 5.68
N ASP A 22 -1.70 -4.66 5.20
CA ASP A 22 -1.75 -4.16 3.82
C ASP A 22 -0.52 -3.32 3.48
N ASN A 23 -0.23 -2.28 4.27
CA ASN A 23 0.95 -1.43 4.05
C ASN A 23 2.28 -2.18 4.25
N LEU A 24 2.36 -3.11 5.21
CA LEU A 24 3.57 -3.90 5.44
C LEU A 24 3.91 -4.74 4.21
N VAL A 25 2.92 -5.45 3.64
CA VAL A 25 3.11 -6.25 2.42
C VAL A 25 3.58 -5.37 1.26
N GLN A 26 3.04 -4.16 1.15
CA GLN A 26 3.41 -3.21 0.10
C GLN A 26 4.84 -2.68 0.27
N LEU A 27 5.26 -2.39 1.49
CA LEU A 27 6.64 -2.00 1.77
C LEU A 27 7.61 -3.14 1.45
N LEU A 28 7.28 -4.39 1.80
CA LEU A 28 8.08 -5.56 1.42
C LEU A 28 8.15 -5.74 -0.10
N LEU A 29 7.05 -5.49 -0.80
CA LEU A 29 7.00 -5.53 -2.26
C LEU A 29 7.90 -4.45 -2.88
N ILE A 30 7.90 -3.22 -2.35
CA ILE A 30 8.82 -2.15 -2.75
C ILE A 30 10.27 -2.61 -2.60
N VAL A 31 10.66 -3.15 -1.43
CA VAL A 31 12.03 -3.63 -1.20
C VAL A 31 12.44 -4.66 -2.26
N ASN A 32 11.59 -5.66 -2.50
CA ASN A 32 11.89 -6.75 -3.45
C ASN A 32 11.94 -6.27 -4.91
N LEU A 33 11.06 -5.35 -5.31
CA LEU A 33 10.98 -4.91 -6.70
C LEU A 33 11.99 -3.81 -7.03
N CYS A 34 12.28 -2.91 -6.09
CA CYS A 34 13.36 -1.93 -6.26
C CYS A 34 14.73 -2.61 -6.39
N ALA A 35 14.89 -3.83 -5.84
CA ALA A 35 16.08 -4.64 -6.07
C ALA A 35 16.34 -4.91 -7.56
N LEU A 36 15.29 -5.07 -8.37
CA LEU A 36 15.39 -5.24 -9.83
C LEU A 36 15.95 -3.99 -10.52
N CYS A 37 15.81 -2.82 -9.90
CA CYS A 37 16.32 -1.53 -10.39
C CYS A 37 17.74 -1.22 -9.88
N GLY A 38 18.49 -2.25 -9.42
CA GLY A 38 19.84 -2.08 -8.89
C GLY A 38 19.90 -1.40 -7.52
N MET A 39 18.77 -1.27 -6.81
CA MET A 39 18.74 -0.70 -5.45
C MET A 39 19.09 -1.75 -4.39
N VAL A 40 20.14 -2.53 -4.65
CA VAL A 40 20.69 -3.57 -3.77
C VAL A 40 22.15 -3.23 -3.45
N GLY A 41 22.59 -3.50 -2.23
CA GLY A 41 23.96 -3.19 -1.76
C GLY A 41 24.07 -1.81 -1.09
N ASP A 42 25.26 -1.46 -0.59
CA ASP A 42 25.45 -0.31 0.31
C ASP A 42 25.03 1.04 -0.32
N GLU A 43 25.38 1.30 -1.58
CA GLU A 43 24.99 2.56 -2.25
C GLU A 43 23.55 2.54 -2.78
N GLY A 44 23.11 1.44 -3.39
CA GLY A 44 21.77 1.30 -3.96
C GLY A 44 20.67 1.27 -2.90
N SER A 45 20.94 0.65 -1.76
CA SER A 45 20.02 0.59 -0.63
C SER A 45 19.80 1.95 0.02
N ARG A 46 20.69 2.93 -0.18
CA ARG A 46 20.53 4.29 0.37
C ARG A 46 19.29 4.99 -0.19
N PHE A 47 18.96 4.78 -1.47
CA PHE A 47 17.72 5.32 -2.04
C PHE A 47 16.49 4.69 -1.38
N LEU A 48 16.53 3.38 -1.17
CA LEU A 48 15.44 2.66 -0.52
C LEU A 48 15.27 3.09 0.95
N THR A 49 16.35 3.05 1.73
CA THR A 49 16.35 3.28 3.19
C THR A 49 16.25 4.75 3.59
N HIS A 50 16.81 5.69 2.82
CA HIS A 50 16.82 7.11 3.17
C HIS A 50 15.85 7.99 2.36
N HIS A 51 15.29 7.48 1.26
CA HIS A 51 14.39 8.27 0.41
C HIS A 51 13.02 7.61 0.26
N ILE A 52 12.94 6.39 -0.29
CA ILE A 52 11.67 5.73 -0.61
C ILE A 52 10.91 5.33 0.66
N LEU A 53 11.51 4.54 1.55
CA LEU A 53 10.82 4.04 2.75
C LEU A 53 10.46 5.15 3.75
N PRO A 54 11.34 6.13 4.08
CA PRO A 54 10.95 7.25 4.92
C PRO A 54 9.86 8.12 4.29
N GLY A 55 9.93 8.35 2.97
CA GLY A 55 8.91 9.09 2.23
C GLY A 55 7.55 8.39 2.28
N ALA A 56 7.52 7.07 2.07
CA ALA A 56 6.31 6.26 2.18
C ALA A 56 5.76 6.24 3.62
N ALA A 57 6.62 6.13 4.63
CA ALA A 57 6.19 6.17 6.03
C ALA A 57 5.53 7.50 6.39
N VAL A 58 6.12 8.62 5.96
CA VAL A 58 5.57 9.97 6.19
C VAL A 58 4.26 10.17 5.43
N SER A 59 4.16 9.72 4.18
CA SER A 59 2.91 9.84 3.42
C SER A 59 1.78 9.03 4.04
N ILE A 60 2.04 7.79 4.46
CA ILE A 60 1.07 6.94 5.15
C ILE A 60 0.62 7.59 6.46
N LEU A 61 1.55 8.14 7.26
CA LEU A 61 1.22 8.81 8.51
C LEU A 61 0.35 10.04 8.27
N ILE A 62 0.78 10.96 7.40
CA ILE A 62 0.07 12.21 7.13
C ILE A 62 -1.30 11.93 6.51
N GLY A 63 -1.37 11.02 5.54
CA GLY A 63 -2.62 10.65 4.88
C GLY A 63 -3.66 10.06 5.84
N ASN A 64 -3.25 9.15 6.73
CA ASN A 64 -4.16 8.57 7.72
C ASN A 64 -4.58 9.59 8.80
N LEU A 65 -3.68 10.50 9.23
CA LEU A 65 -4.05 11.60 10.13
C LEU A 65 -5.07 12.54 9.47
N PHE A 66 -4.90 12.82 8.18
CA PHE A 66 -5.84 13.63 7.41
C PHE A 66 -7.22 12.96 7.29
N TYR A 67 -7.28 11.68 6.95
CA TYR A 67 -8.56 10.96 6.88
C TYR A 67 -9.21 10.75 8.25
N ALA A 68 -8.42 10.55 9.31
CA ALA A 68 -8.94 10.56 10.67
C ALA A 68 -9.57 11.91 11.00
N TRP A 69 -8.90 13.03 10.69
CA TRP A 69 -9.47 14.37 10.87
C TRP A 69 -10.76 14.58 10.07
N GLN A 70 -10.81 14.11 8.82
CA GLN A 70 -12.03 14.18 8.00
C GLN A 70 -13.18 13.37 8.62
N ALA A 71 -12.91 12.17 9.14
CA ALA A 71 -13.90 11.34 9.83
C ALA A 71 -14.48 12.05 11.06
N HIS A 72 -13.64 12.70 11.88
CA HIS A 72 -14.08 13.50 13.03
C HIS A 72 -14.97 14.68 12.61
N ARG A 73 -14.61 15.36 11.51
CA ARG A 73 -15.40 16.47 10.96
C ARG A 73 -16.75 15.99 10.45
N LEU A 74 -16.79 14.83 9.79
CA LEU A 74 -18.02 14.21 9.29
C LEU A 74 -18.92 13.74 10.44
N ALA A 75 -18.36 13.08 11.45
CA ALA A 75 -19.04 12.65 12.66
C ALA A 75 -19.74 13.83 13.36
N LYS A 76 -19.03 14.95 13.50
CA LYS A 76 -19.59 16.19 14.09
C LYS A 76 -20.72 16.78 13.25
N ARG A 77 -20.61 16.77 11.91
CA ARG A 77 -21.65 17.29 11.00
C ARG A 77 -22.92 16.45 11.03
N LEU A 78 -22.78 15.12 11.05
CA LEU A 78 -23.90 14.18 11.05
C LEU A 78 -24.42 13.87 12.46
N ASN A 79 -23.77 14.40 13.50
CA ASN A 79 -24.04 14.06 14.90
C ASN A 79 -24.06 12.54 15.15
N ARG A 80 -23.12 11.84 14.50
CA ARG A 80 -22.95 10.38 14.53
C ARG A 80 -21.67 10.01 15.29
N SER A 81 -21.67 8.83 15.91
CA SER A 81 -20.54 8.31 16.68
C SER A 81 -19.89 7.08 16.04
N ASP A 82 -20.34 6.71 14.84
CA ASP A 82 -20.10 5.45 14.15
C ASP A 82 -19.52 5.66 12.74
N ILE A 83 -18.75 6.74 12.54
CA ILE A 83 -18.05 7.04 11.28
C ILE A 83 -16.69 6.35 11.26
N THR A 84 -16.37 5.68 10.17
CA THR A 84 -15.05 5.05 9.95
C THR A 84 -14.19 5.95 9.07
N ALA A 85 -12.91 6.14 9.43
CA ALA A 85 -11.98 6.89 8.60
C ALA A 85 -11.64 6.13 7.31
N LEU A 86 -11.43 6.87 6.23
CA LEU A 86 -10.89 6.30 5.00
C LEU A 86 -9.45 5.82 5.26
N PRO A 87 -9.04 4.66 4.73
CA PRO A 87 -7.67 4.20 4.82
C PRO A 87 -6.79 4.92 3.81
N TYR A 88 -5.58 5.33 4.23
CA TYR A 88 -4.53 5.77 3.32
C TYR A 88 -3.41 4.75 3.25
N GLY A 89 -2.96 4.42 2.04
CA GLY A 89 -1.92 3.42 1.82
C GLY A 89 -1.31 3.51 0.42
N ILE A 90 -0.49 2.50 0.10
CA ILE A 90 0.22 2.42 -1.19
C ILE A 90 -0.65 1.70 -2.22
N ASN A 91 -0.78 2.26 -3.42
CA ASN A 91 -1.54 1.64 -4.49
C ASN A 91 -0.73 0.55 -5.23
N THR A 92 -1.03 -0.74 -5.02
CA THR A 92 -0.25 -1.88 -5.56
C THR A 92 -0.11 -1.86 -7.08
N PRO A 93 -1.20 -1.69 -7.86
CA PRO A 93 -1.12 -1.70 -9.31
C PRO A 93 -0.19 -0.59 -9.83
N SER A 94 -0.27 0.61 -9.26
CA SER A 94 0.58 1.73 -9.66
C SER A 94 2.03 1.54 -9.27
N LEU A 95 2.29 0.95 -8.10
CA LEU A 95 3.64 0.52 -7.71
C LEU A 95 4.25 -0.43 -8.77
N LEU A 96 3.51 -1.49 -9.12
CA LEU A 96 3.99 -2.49 -10.08
C LEU A 96 4.23 -1.87 -11.46
N ILE A 97 3.29 -1.07 -11.96
CA ILE A 97 3.42 -0.41 -13.26
C ILE A 97 4.59 0.57 -13.28
N TYR A 98 4.77 1.40 -12.25
CA TYR A 98 5.90 2.34 -12.21
C TYR A 98 7.24 1.62 -12.11
N ILE A 99 7.33 0.52 -11.37
CA ILE A 99 8.59 -0.24 -11.35
C ILE A 99 8.86 -0.87 -12.72
N PHE A 100 7.91 -1.64 -13.27
CA PHE A 100 8.17 -2.42 -14.49
C PHE A 100 8.21 -1.60 -15.78
N PHE A 101 7.46 -0.50 -15.86
CA PHE A 101 7.33 0.30 -17.09
C PHE A 101 8.00 1.68 -17.02
N VAL A 102 8.48 2.11 -15.85
CA VAL A 102 9.23 3.37 -15.71
C VAL A 102 10.61 3.12 -15.13
N MET A 103 10.72 2.66 -13.88
CA MET A 103 12.01 2.58 -13.18
C MET A 103 12.94 1.52 -13.77
N LEU A 104 12.44 0.30 -14.01
CA LEU A 104 13.23 -0.81 -14.51
C LEU A 104 13.75 -0.54 -15.94
N PRO A 105 12.96 -0.06 -16.91
CA PRO A 105 13.49 0.30 -18.23
C PRO A 105 14.60 1.36 -18.15
N VAL A 106 14.44 2.39 -17.32
CA VAL A 106 15.47 3.41 -17.10
C VAL A 106 16.73 2.79 -16.54
N TYR A 107 16.60 1.90 -15.56
CA TYR A 107 17.75 1.17 -15.01
C TYR A 107 18.40 0.27 -16.06
N LEU A 108 17.63 -0.42 -16.90
CA LEU A 108 18.17 -1.29 -17.94
C LEU A 108 18.98 -0.50 -18.99
N GLU A 109 18.54 0.71 -19.34
CA GLU A 109 19.22 1.62 -20.26
C GLU A 109 20.45 2.30 -19.64
N THR A 110 20.33 2.81 -18.42
CA THR A 110 21.36 3.67 -17.79
C THR A 110 22.30 2.94 -16.83
N LYS A 111 21.90 1.76 -16.35
CA LYS A 111 22.52 1.02 -15.23
C LYS A 111 22.67 1.86 -13.95
N SER A 112 21.88 2.93 -13.80
CA SER A 112 21.96 3.85 -12.67
C SER A 112 20.72 3.73 -11.78
N PRO A 113 20.85 3.27 -10.52
CA PRO A 113 19.75 3.25 -9.56
C PRO A 113 19.22 4.66 -9.27
N ALA A 114 20.10 5.66 -9.28
CA ALA A 114 19.73 7.06 -9.08
C ALA A 114 18.82 7.57 -10.21
N ALA A 115 19.13 7.26 -11.47
CA ALA A 115 18.29 7.64 -12.60
C ALA A 115 16.90 6.96 -12.53
N ALA A 116 16.87 5.67 -12.18
CA ALA A 116 15.62 4.93 -12.00
C ALA A 116 14.77 5.51 -10.87
N TRP A 117 15.38 5.84 -9.72
CA TRP A 117 14.70 6.50 -8.61
C TRP A 117 14.14 7.88 -9.00
N LYS A 118 14.92 8.74 -9.66
CA LYS A 118 14.46 10.06 -10.11
C LYS A 118 13.27 9.95 -11.07
N MET A 119 13.29 8.96 -11.97
CA MET A 119 12.17 8.72 -12.89
C MET A 119 10.94 8.17 -12.18
N GLY A 120 11.10 7.31 -11.17
CA GLY A 120 10.01 6.88 -10.30
C GLY A 120 9.40 8.03 -9.50
N LEU A 121 10.25 8.92 -8.94
CA LEU A 121 9.82 10.14 -8.26
C LEU A 121 8.97 11.03 -9.17
N LEU A 122 9.42 11.25 -10.41
CA LEU A 122 8.66 12.00 -11.41
C LEU A 122 7.30 11.35 -11.73
N ALA A 123 7.26 10.01 -11.87
CA ALA A 123 6.02 9.30 -12.14
C ALA A 123 5.01 9.47 -11.00
N CYS A 124 5.45 9.31 -9.74
CA CYS A 124 4.60 9.54 -8.57
C CYS A 124 4.12 10.99 -8.49
N PHE A 125 5.00 11.96 -8.74
CA PHE A 125 4.64 13.38 -8.72
C PHE A 125 3.63 13.74 -9.82
N GLY A 126 3.86 13.26 -11.05
CA GLY A 126 2.94 13.44 -12.18
C GLY A 126 1.57 12.83 -11.91
N SER A 127 1.54 11.63 -11.32
CA SER A 127 0.31 11.00 -10.84
C SER A 127 -0.41 11.87 -9.82
N GLY A 128 0.31 12.40 -8.83
CA GLY A 128 -0.25 13.29 -7.82
C GLY A 128 -0.85 14.57 -8.41
N ILE A 129 -0.22 15.16 -9.43
CA ILE A 129 -0.81 16.30 -10.17
C ILE A 129 -2.11 15.89 -10.86
N ILE A 130 -2.12 14.74 -11.54
CA ILE A 130 -3.30 14.24 -12.23
C ILE A 130 -4.42 13.95 -11.22
N GLU A 131 -4.11 13.40 -10.06
CA GLU A 131 -5.06 13.15 -8.98
C GLU A 131 -5.63 14.45 -8.41
N PHE A 132 -4.77 15.41 -8.13
CA PHE A 132 -5.17 16.73 -7.66
C PHE A 132 -6.10 17.42 -8.67
N VAL A 133 -5.74 17.46 -9.95
CA VAL A 133 -6.59 18.04 -11.01
C VAL A 133 -7.86 17.20 -11.21
N GLY A 134 -7.74 15.88 -11.13
CA GLY A 134 -8.84 14.93 -11.23
C GLY A 134 -9.88 15.14 -10.15
N SER A 135 -9.49 15.50 -8.93
CA SER A 135 -10.38 15.74 -7.78
C SER A 135 -11.51 16.76 -8.07
N PHE A 136 -11.27 17.71 -8.98
CA PHE A 136 -12.24 18.75 -9.36
C PHE A 136 -13.34 18.23 -10.30
N VAL A 137 -13.07 17.15 -11.03
CA VAL A 137 -14.00 16.54 -11.99
C VAL A 137 -14.51 15.17 -11.49
N ALA A 138 -13.80 14.56 -10.54
CA ALA A 138 -14.05 13.25 -9.97
C ALA A 138 -15.51 13.08 -9.50
N GLU A 139 -16.09 14.10 -8.86
CA GLU A 139 -17.49 14.06 -8.41
C GLU A 139 -18.50 13.94 -9.55
N LYS A 140 -18.24 14.59 -10.69
CA LYS A 140 -19.11 14.48 -11.87
C LYS A 140 -19.01 13.07 -12.46
N LEU A 141 -17.79 12.55 -12.58
CA LEU A 141 -17.54 11.20 -13.08
C LEU A 141 -18.22 10.15 -12.18
N ARG A 142 -18.07 10.30 -10.87
CA ARG A 142 -18.72 9.47 -9.84
C ARG A 142 -20.23 9.44 -10.03
N LYS A 143 -20.89 10.60 -10.14
CA LYS A 143 -22.35 10.69 -10.36
C LYS A 143 -22.83 10.14 -11.70
N SER A 144 -21.99 10.20 -12.73
CA SER A 144 -22.33 9.71 -14.06
C SER A 144 -22.02 8.22 -14.27
N THR A 145 -21.24 7.60 -13.38
CA THR A 145 -20.82 6.20 -13.53
C THR A 145 -21.65 5.30 -12.60
N PRO A 146 -22.30 4.25 -13.12
CA PRO A 146 -22.98 3.29 -12.26
C PRO A 146 -22.02 2.68 -11.24
N ARG A 147 -22.42 2.62 -9.97
CA ARG A 147 -21.61 2.05 -8.90
C ARG A 147 -21.13 0.62 -9.18
N ALA A 148 -21.95 -0.18 -9.87
CA ALA A 148 -21.57 -1.51 -10.32
C ALA A 148 -20.37 -1.52 -11.29
N ALA A 149 -20.22 -0.51 -12.15
CA ALA A 149 -19.08 -0.39 -13.06
C ALA A 149 -17.79 0.04 -12.32
N LEU A 150 -17.93 0.89 -11.30
CA LEU A 150 -16.80 1.25 -10.43
C LEU A 150 -16.34 0.05 -9.60
N LEU A 151 -17.26 -0.73 -9.03
CA LEU A 151 -16.90 -1.84 -8.14
C LEU A 151 -16.44 -3.10 -8.90
N SER A 152 -16.96 -3.37 -10.11
CA SER A 152 -16.57 -4.55 -10.90
C SER A 152 -15.11 -4.51 -11.35
N THR A 153 -14.62 -3.34 -11.74
CA THR A 153 -13.22 -3.12 -12.14
C THR A 153 -12.27 -3.34 -10.97
N LEU A 154 -12.61 -2.82 -9.78
CA LEU A 154 -11.86 -3.07 -8.54
C LEU A 154 -11.79 -4.56 -8.21
N ALA A 155 -12.91 -5.29 -8.32
CA ALA A 155 -12.95 -6.73 -8.08
C ALA A 155 -12.07 -7.50 -9.06
N GLY A 156 -12.10 -7.14 -10.35
CA GLY A 156 -11.25 -7.76 -11.38
C GLY A 156 -9.75 -7.60 -11.08
N ILE A 157 -9.32 -6.41 -10.66
CA ILE A 157 -7.93 -6.14 -10.29
C ILE A 157 -7.55 -6.89 -9.01
N ALA A 158 -8.44 -6.89 -8.01
CA ALA A 158 -8.20 -7.58 -6.75
C ALA A 158 -8.03 -9.09 -6.96
N ILE A 159 -8.86 -9.74 -7.78
CA ILE A 159 -8.79 -11.18 -8.06
C ILE A 159 -7.61 -11.49 -8.99
N GLY A 160 -7.54 -10.80 -10.14
CA GLY A 160 -6.60 -11.16 -11.20
C GLY A 160 -5.16 -10.77 -10.90
N PHE A 161 -4.94 -9.57 -10.34
CA PHE A 161 -3.60 -9.02 -10.20
C PHE A 161 -3.04 -9.16 -8.78
N ILE A 162 -3.84 -8.78 -7.77
CA ILE A 162 -3.39 -8.81 -6.38
C ILE A 162 -3.43 -10.25 -5.85
N SER A 163 -4.61 -10.89 -5.84
CA SER A 163 -4.80 -12.19 -5.20
C SER A 163 -4.01 -13.30 -5.88
N MET A 164 -3.99 -13.35 -7.23
CA MET A 164 -3.34 -14.44 -7.96
C MET A 164 -1.84 -14.58 -7.63
N SER A 165 -1.14 -13.45 -7.48
CA SER A 165 0.29 -13.45 -7.13
C SER A 165 0.54 -14.09 -5.75
N PHE A 166 -0.29 -13.78 -4.75
CA PHE A 166 -0.19 -14.36 -3.42
C PHE A 166 -0.67 -15.81 -3.38
N VAL A 167 -1.68 -16.17 -4.17
CA VAL A 167 -2.10 -17.57 -4.32
C VAL A 167 -0.92 -18.43 -4.78
N PHE A 168 -0.16 -17.98 -5.78
CA PHE A 168 1.05 -18.70 -6.19
C PHE A 168 2.08 -18.81 -5.07
N GLN A 169 2.32 -17.76 -4.29
CA GLN A 169 3.25 -17.82 -3.15
C GLN A 169 2.79 -18.82 -2.08
N ILE A 170 1.48 -18.87 -1.81
CA ILE A 170 0.88 -19.85 -0.90
C ILE A 170 1.09 -21.28 -1.43
N TYR A 171 0.94 -21.50 -2.74
CA TYR A 171 1.20 -22.80 -3.37
C TYR A 171 2.67 -23.22 -3.32
N VAL A 172 3.61 -22.27 -3.40
CA VAL A 172 5.05 -22.55 -3.31
C VAL A 172 5.45 -22.93 -1.87
N HIS A 173 4.80 -22.34 -0.86
CA HIS A 173 5.10 -22.60 0.56
C HIS A 173 3.84 -22.98 1.36
N PRO A 174 3.18 -24.10 1.04
CA PRO A 174 1.85 -24.41 1.55
C PRO A 174 1.84 -24.70 3.05
N LEU A 175 2.87 -25.36 3.59
CA LEU A 175 2.92 -25.71 5.01
C LEU A 175 2.98 -24.48 5.92
N ALA A 176 3.70 -23.44 5.50
CA ALA A 176 3.80 -22.20 6.26
C ALA A 176 2.60 -21.27 6.04
N ALA A 177 1.99 -21.29 4.86
CA ALA A 177 0.98 -20.30 4.46
C ALA A 177 -0.48 -20.76 4.62
N MET A 178 -0.76 -22.07 4.63
CA MET A 178 -2.13 -22.60 4.77
C MET A 178 -2.76 -22.25 6.12
N LEU A 179 -2.00 -22.30 7.22
CA LEU A 179 -2.53 -21.97 8.54
C LEU A 179 -2.93 -20.48 8.66
N PRO A 180 -2.08 -19.51 8.29
CA PRO A 180 -2.48 -18.10 8.18
C PRO A 180 -3.69 -17.90 7.27
N LEU A 181 -3.73 -18.56 6.10
CA LEU A 181 -4.86 -18.47 5.19
C LEU A 181 -6.16 -18.96 5.84
N ALA A 182 -6.15 -20.11 6.51
CA ALA A 182 -7.31 -20.65 7.20
C ALA A 182 -7.82 -19.69 8.27
N VAL A 183 -6.92 -19.05 9.03
CA VAL A 183 -7.26 -18.04 10.04
C VAL A 183 -7.95 -16.82 9.42
N ILE A 184 -7.41 -16.31 8.31
CA ILE A 184 -8.03 -15.18 7.59
C ILE A 184 -9.41 -15.56 7.08
N LEU A 185 -9.58 -16.75 6.49
CA LEU A 185 -10.87 -17.23 6.00
C LEU A 185 -11.89 -17.40 7.15
N ILE A 186 -11.50 -17.99 8.26
CA ILE A 186 -12.37 -18.14 9.44
C ILE A 186 -12.79 -16.77 9.99
N THR A 187 -11.86 -15.82 10.09
CA THR A 187 -12.15 -14.51 10.68
C THR A 187 -13.04 -13.67 9.77
N TYR A 188 -12.67 -13.52 8.49
CA TYR A 188 -13.31 -12.56 7.60
C TYR A 188 -14.49 -13.15 6.82
N PHE A 189 -14.41 -14.42 6.39
CA PHE A 189 -15.50 -15.07 5.66
C PHE A 189 -16.51 -15.72 6.62
N ALA A 190 -16.05 -16.51 7.58
CA ALA A 190 -16.96 -17.15 8.55
C ALA A 190 -17.39 -16.19 9.68
N ARG A 191 -16.82 -14.98 9.75
CA ARG A 191 -17.14 -13.94 10.75
C ARG A 191 -17.01 -14.44 12.19
N VAL A 192 -16.10 -15.38 12.43
CA VAL A 192 -15.85 -15.95 13.75
C VAL A 192 -14.84 -15.07 14.50
N PRO A 193 -15.23 -14.45 15.62
CA PRO A 193 -14.29 -13.67 16.42
C PRO A 193 -13.34 -14.60 17.18
N PHE A 194 -12.07 -14.24 17.26
CA PHE A 194 -11.12 -14.91 18.16
C PHE A 194 -11.39 -14.55 19.63
N PRO A 195 -11.02 -15.45 20.57
CA PRO A 195 -11.13 -15.14 22.00
C PRO A 195 -10.37 -13.85 22.31
N LEU A 196 -10.91 -13.06 23.26
CA LEU A 196 -10.37 -11.76 23.67
C LEU A 196 -10.48 -10.63 22.62
N GLY A 197 -11.12 -10.87 21.47
CA GLY A 197 -11.30 -9.86 20.43
C GLY A 197 -10.02 -9.51 19.69
N ILE A 198 -9.08 -10.46 19.61
CA ILE A 198 -7.81 -10.28 18.91
C ILE A 198 -8.07 -10.19 17.39
N PRO A 199 -7.48 -9.22 16.67
CA PRO A 199 -7.61 -9.09 15.22
C PRO A 199 -7.13 -10.35 14.48
N GLY A 200 -7.95 -10.88 13.58
CA GLY A 200 -7.61 -12.10 12.85
C GLY A 200 -6.35 -11.95 11.99
N GLY A 201 -6.14 -10.74 11.43
CA GLY A 201 -4.90 -10.40 10.73
C GLY A 201 -3.65 -10.57 11.61
N PHE A 202 -3.70 -10.10 12.86
CA PHE A 202 -2.58 -10.27 13.80
C PHE A 202 -2.31 -11.75 14.10
N VAL A 203 -3.36 -12.53 14.34
CA VAL A 203 -3.24 -13.98 14.58
C VAL A 203 -2.62 -14.67 13.37
N ALA A 204 -3.03 -14.31 12.15
CA ALA A 204 -2.49 -14.88 10.92
C ALA A 204 -0.99 -14.61 10.76
N VAL A 205 -0.53 -13.36 10.99
CA VAL A 205 0.89 -13.00 10.91
C VAL A 205 1.69 -13.71 11.99
N LEU A 206 1.19 -13.78 13.22
CA LEU A 206 1.86 -14.46 14.32
C LEU A 206 2.06 -15.95 14.02
N LEU A 207 0.99 -16.65 13.63
CA LEU A 207 1.06 -18.06 13.30
C LEU A 207 1.93 -18.33 12.07
N GLY A 208 1.85 -17.50 11.04
CA GLY A 208 2.71 -17.62 9.85
C GLY A 208 4.18 -17.46 10.20
N THR A 209 4.50 -16.48 11.05
CA THR A 209 5.86 -16.26 11.57
C THR A 209 6.33 -17.47 12.37
N LEU A 210 5.51 -17.99 13.30
CA LEU A 210 5.84 -19.18 14.09
C LEU A 210 6.07 -20.41 13.19
N CYS A 211 5.22 -20.63 12.19
CA CYS A 211 5.40 -21.69 11.21
C CYS A 211 6.73 -21.55 10.45
N ALA A 212 7.08 -20.33 10.01
CA ALA A 212 8.33 -20.06 9.30
C ALA A 212 9.59 -20.31 10.16
N TRP A 213 9.50 -20.18 11.49
CA TRP A 213 10.60 -20.50 12.41
C TRP A 213 10.65 -21.98 12.81
N ILE A 214 9.49 -22.61 13.02
CA ILE A 214 9.39 -23.94 13.64
C ILE A 214 9.43 -25.06 12.61
N LEU A 215 8.70 -24.93 11.48
CA LEU A 215 8.61 -26.01 10.50
C LEU A 215 9.97 -26.44 9.95
N PRO A 216 10.92 -25.53 9.64
CA PRO A 216 12.25 -25.91 9.18
C PRO A 216 13.10 -26.64 10.22
N LEU A 217 12.74 -26.60 11.51
CA LEU A 217 13.44 -27.35 12.57
C LEU A 217 12.99 -28.83 12.63
N ILE A 218 11.81 -29.14 12.11
CA ILE A 218 11.15 -30.44 12.25
C ILE A 218 11.08 -31.18 10.92
N LEU A 219 11.01 -30.43 9.81
CA LEU A 219 10.86 -30.96 8.46
C LEU A 219 12.10 -30.68 7.61
N PRO A 220 12.39 -31.52 6.60
CA PRO A 220 13.43 -31.25 5.62
C PRO A 220 13.21 -29.93 4.88
N GLU A 221 14.29 -29.24 4.50
CA GLU A 221 14.26 -27.95 3.79
C GLU A 221 13.44 -28.01 2.49
N SER A 222 13.41 -29.17 1.82
CA SER A 222 12.60 -29.40 0.61
C SER A 222 11.09 -29.28 0.83
N LEU A 223 10.62 -29.49 2.06
CA LEU A 223 9.21 -29.42 2.44
C LEU A 223 8.88 -28.15 3.23
N ALA A 224 9.78 -27.71 4.12
CA ALA A 224 9.56 -26.54 4.96
C ALA A 224 9.85 -25.20 4.25
N GLY A 225 10.65 -25.22 3.18
CA GLY A 225 11.20 -24.03 2.57
C GLY A 225 12.42 -23.49 3.32
N LYS A 226 12.89 -22.31 2.91
CA LYS A 226 14.10 -21.69 3.47
C LYS A 226 13.87 -21.29 4.93
N PRO A 227 14.73 -21.72 5.88
CA PRO A 227 14.57 -21.37 7.27
C PRO A 227 14.73 -19.87 7.52
N MET A 228 13.94 -19.35 8.45
CA MET A 228 14.24 -18.07 9.07
C MET A 228 15.60 -18.17 9.79
N SER A 229 16.44 -17.14 9.64
CA SER A 229 17.80 -17.13 10.17
C SER A 229 17.94 -16.10 11.29
N THR A 230 18.52 -16.53 12.42
CA THR A 230 18.81 -15.62 13.53
C THR A 230 19.88 -14.60 13.14
N GLU A 231 20.82 -15.00 12.28
CA GLU A 231 21.88 -14.15 11.73
C GLU A 231 21.28 -13.06 10.85
N ALA A 232 20.27 -13.38 10.02
CA ALA A 232 19.58 -12.40 9.19
C ALA A 232 18.81 -11.37 10.05
N VAL A 233 18.16 -11.81 11.13
CA VAL A 233 17.51 -10.91 12.08
C VAL A 233 18.54 -10.03 12.79
N GLN A 234 19.66 -10.59 13.22
CA GLN A 234 20.72 -9.85 13.89
C GLN A 234 21.37 -8.83 12.94
N ALA A 235 21.60 -9.19 11.68
CA ALA A 235 22.10 -8.28 10.65
C ALA A 235 21.10 -7.13 10.39
N ALA A 236 19.81 -7.44 10.23
CA ALA A 236 18.77 -6.41 10.07
C ALA A 236 18.66 -5.50 11.30
N TRP A 237 18.80 -6.07 12.50
CA TRP A 237 18.81 -5.32 13.76
C TRP A 237 20.03 -4.41 13.89
N ASN A 238 21.20 -4.86 13.48
CA ASN A 238 22.41 -4.05 13.49
C ASN A 238 22.37 -2.95 12.42
N GLY A 239 21.70 -3.20 11.30
CA GLY A 239 21.41 -2.21 10.25
C GLY A 239 20.31 -1.21 10.61
N ARG A 240 19.71 -1.29 11.81
CA ARG A 240 18.71 -0.31 12.25
C ARG A 240 19.36 1.07 12.33
N GLY A 241 18.68 2.06 11.80
CA GLY A 241 19.13 3.45 11.84
C GLY A 241 17.94 4.39 11.76
N PHE A 242 18.14 5.62 12.22
CA PHE A 242 17.16 6.66 12.00
C PHE A 242 17.39 7.28 10.62
N ALA A 243 16.43 7.10 9.71
CA ALA A 243 16.45 7.72 8.39
C ALA A 243 15.39 8.82 8.32
N TRP A 244 15.83 10.08 8.42
CA TRP A 244 14.93 11.22 8.20
C TRP A 244 14.51 11.27 6.72
N PRO A 245 13.25 11.64 6.42
CA PRO A 245 12.83 11.92 5.05
C PRO A 245 13.67 13.09 4.51
N HIS A 246 14.27 12.89 3.33
CA HIS A 246 15.03 13.92 2.63
C HIS A 246 14.14 14.64 1.63
N TRP A 247 14.30 15.95 1.52
CA TRP A 247 13.65 16.73 0.47
C TRP A 247 14.24 16.37 -0.89
N ALA A 248 13.39 15.86 -1.79
CA ALA A 248 13.78 15.42 -3.15
C ALA A 248 13.32 16.37 -4.27
N GLY A 249 12.93 17.60 -3.91
CA GLY A 249 12.42 18.56 -4.89
C GLY A 249 13.49 19.04 -5.87
N GLY A 250 14.76 19.10 -5.45
CA GLY A 250 15.87 19.49 -6.33
C GLY A 250 16.01 18.52 -7.50
N GLU A 251 16.02 17.23 -7.21
CA GLU A 251 16.12 16.13 -8.17
C GLU A 251 14.90 16.05 -9.08
N LEU A 252 13.71 16.37 -8.55
CA LEU A 252 12.49 16.52 -9.34
C LEU A 252 12.61 17.69 -10.33
N PHE A 253 13.07 18.86 -9.90
CA PHE A 253 13.25 20.01 -10.79
C PHE A 253 14.34 19.75 -11.85
N GLU A 254 15.41 19.05 -11.50
CA GLU A 254 16.46 18.65 -12.44
C GLU A 254 15.91 17.78 -13.57
N ILE A 255 15.08 16.78 -13.26
CA ILE A 255 14.54 15.88 -14.28
C ILE A 255 13.45 16.54 -15.12
N LEU A 256 12.63 17.42 -14.50
CA LEU A 256 11.64 18.22 -15.23
C LEU A 256 12.28 19.12 -16.30
N ARG A 257 13.50 19.64 -16.05
CA ARG A 257 14.28 20.42 -17.02
C ARG A 257 14.81 19.61 -18.20
N GLN A 258 14.66 18.29 -18.20
CA GLN A 258 15.13 17.38 -19.26
C GLN A 258 13.97 16.59 -19.89
N PRO A 259 13.08 17.24 -20.67
CA PRO A 259 11.89 16.60 -21.27
C PRO A 259 12.18 15.33 -22.07
N THR A 260 13.34 15.28 -22.72
CA THR A 260 13.77 14.12 -23.52
C THR A 260 13.88 12.84 -22.70
N LEU A 261 14.17 12.93 -21.40
CA LEU A 261 14.29 11.76 -20.52
C LEU A 261 12.94 11.18 -20.12
N TRP A 262 11.90 12.02 -20.01
CA TRP A 262 10.65 11.60 -19.39
C TRP A 262 9.41 11.59 -20.29
N TRP A 263 9.44 12.25 -21.45
CA TRP A 263 8.26 12.37 -22.31
C TRP A 263 7.67 11.00 -22.71
N LYS A 264 8.52 10.00 -22.97
CA LYS A 264 8.10 8.64 -23.35
C LYS A 264 7.26 7.96 -22.26
N TYR A 265 7.54 8.29 -20.99
CA TYR A 265 6.85 7.71 -19.84
C TYR A 265 5.51 8.39 -19.52
N LEU A 266 5.17 9.53 -20.15
CA LEU A 266 3.83 10.11 -20.04
C LEU A 266 2.74 9.12 -20.50
N SER A 267 3.06 8.26 -21.47
CA SER A 267 2.18 7.19 -21.94
C SER A 267 1.78 6.20 -20.84
N VAL A 268 2.57 6.11 -19.76
CA VAL A 268 2.31 5.28 -18.58
C VAL A 268 1.76 6.15 -17.44
N ILE A 269 2.38 7.29 -17.17
CA ILE A 269 2.02 8.17 -16.04
C ILE A 269 0.59 8.70 -16.18
N ILE A 270 0.15 9.08 -17.39
CA ILE A 270 -1.20 9.63 -17.59
C ILE A 270 -2.29 8.59 -17.32
N PRO A 271 -2.27 7.39 -17.96
CA PRO A 271 -3.25 6.35 -17.64
C PRO A 271 -3.22 5.93 -16.18
N MET A 272 -2.03 5.83 -15.55
CA MET A 272 -1.93 5.44 -14.15
C MET A 272 -2.41 6.52 -13.18
N GLY A 273 -2.19 7.80 -13.48
CA GLY A 273 -2.77 8.90 -12.71
C GLY A 273 -4.30 8.91 -12.78
N LEU A 274 -4.87 8.67 -13.96
CA LEU A 274 -6.33 8.53 -14.13
C LEU A 274 -6.85 7.29 -13.39
N PHE A 275 -6.11 6.18 -13.44
CA PHE A 275 -6.42 4.98 -12.69
C PHE A 275 -6.47 5.26 -11.18
N ASN A 276 -5.50 6.02 -10.64
CA ASN A 276 -5.50 6.40 -9.23
C ASN A 276 -6.70 7.27 -8.86
N VAL A 277 -7.11 8.23 -9.71
CA VAL A 277 -8.34 9.03 -9.50
C VAL A 277 -9.55 8.12 -9.36
N ILE A 278 -9.69 7.13 -10.25
CA ILE A 278 -10.80 6.16 -10.21
C ILE A 278 -10.70 5.27 -8.97
N GLY A 279 -9.50 4.83 -8.59
CA GLY A 279 -9.27 4.05 -7.37
C GLY A 279 -9.70 4.81 -6.10
N SER A 280 -9.32 6.08 -5.99
CA SER A 280 -9.74 6.94 -4.88
C SER A 280 -11.26 7.15 -4.87
N LEU A 281 -11.90 7.28 -6.04
CA LEU A 281 -13.35 7.32 -6.15
C LEU A 281 -14.03 6.03 -5.68
N GLN A 282 -13.47 4.86 -6.02
CA GLN A 282 -13.98 3.56 -5.58
C GLN A 282 -13.94 3.42 -4.05
N ASN A 283 -12.90 3.95 -3.40
CA ASN A 283 -12.79 3.96 -1.94
C ASN A 283 -13.90 4.80 -1.29
N ILE A 284 -14.20 5.97 -1.85
CA ILE A 284 -15.28 6.84 -1.36
C ILE A 284 -16.65 6.20 -1.58
N GLU A 285 -16.87 5.58 -2.74
CA GLU A 285 -18.09 4.81 -3.04
C GLU A 285 -18.28 3.60 -2.12
N SER A 286 -17.18 2.97 -1.70
CA SER A 286 -17.20 1.88 -0.72
C SER A 286 -17.58 2.40 0.68
N ALA A 287 -17.06 3.55 1.09
CA ALA A 287 -17.44 4.18 2.35
C ALA A 287 -18.91 4.65 2.34
N GLU A 288 -19.38 5.23 1.24
CA GLU A 288 -20.78 5.64 1.10
C GLU A 288 -21.73 4.44 1.16
N ALA A 289 -21.31 3.29 0.61
CA ALA A 289 -22.03 2.02 0.76
C ALA A 289 -22.32 1.63 2.21
N ALA A 290 -21.35 1.92 3.08
CA ALA A 290 -21.41 1.63 4.50
C ALA A 290 -22.14 2.74 5.28
N GLY A 291 -22.58 3.80 4.60
CA GLY A 291 -23.32 4.92 5.17
C GLY A 291 -22.46 6.17 5.46
N ASP A 292 -21.17 6.16 5.12
CA ASP A 292 -20.23 7.24 5.46
C ASP A 292 -19.93 8.09 4.22
N HIS A 293 -20.58 9.26 4.14
CA HIS A 293 -20.56 10.12 2.96
C HIS A 293 -19.42 11.16 3.05
N PHE A 294 -18.25 10.80 2.51
CA PHE A 294 -17.11 11.70 2.41
C PHE A 294 -17.22 12.65 1.20
N ASP A 295 -16.67 13.86 1.35
CA ASP A 295 -16.59 14.83 0.25
C ASP A 295 -15.48 14.42 -0.73
N THR A 296 -15.86 14.17 -1.99
CA THR A 296 -14.95 13.66 -3.02
C THR A 296 -13.76 14.58 -3.27
N ARG A 297 -14.01 15.89 -3.41
CA ARG A 297 -12.96 16.82 -3.80
C ARG A 297 -11.90 16.95 -2.71
N SER A 298 -12.31 17.17 -1.46
CA SER A 298 -11.37 17.31 -0.34
C SER A 298 -10.70 16.00 0.06
N SER A 299 -11.26 14.85 -0.32
CA SER A 299 -10.63 13.55 -0.07
C SER A 299 -9.58 13.16 -1.10
N LEU A 300 -9.63 13.74 -2.31
CA LEU A 300 -8.72 13.47 -3.42
C LEU A 300 -7.66 14.57 -3.66
N ALA A 301 -7.94 15.81 -3.26
CA ALA A 301 -7.05 16.97 -3.47
C ALA A 301 -5.98 17.08 -2.36
#